data_AF-A0A1G9TTL0-F1
#
_entry.id   AF-A0A1G9TTL0-F1
#
_cell.length_a   1.000
_cell.length_b   1.000
_cell.length_c   1.000
_cell.angle_alpha   90.00
_cell.angle_beta   90.00
_cell.angle_gamma   90.00
#
_symmetry.space_group_name_H-M   'P 1'
#
loop_
_entity.id
_entity.type
_entity.pdbx_description
1 polymer ?
#
loop_
_entity_poly.entity_id
_entity_poly.type
_entity_poly.pdbx_seq_one_letter_code
_entity_poly.pdbx_strand_id
1 'polypeptide(L)' 'MSNFNKLKDLYEDGYRCIYHDCVDNNYTIYLKNFDSENSEVVELSDSEEFTQFQNYMNDLKMS' A
#
# COMPACT_ATOMS: atom_id res chain seq x y z
N MET A 1 -14.57 -4.10 -3.87
CA MET A 1 -13.79 -2.98 -3.27
C MET A 1 -12.45 -2.99 -3.97
N SER A 2 -12.00 -1.86 -4.52
CA SER A 2 -10.68 -1.77 -5.15
C SER A 2 -9.61 -2.01 -4.09
N ASN A 3 -8.52 -2.69 -4.47
CA ASN A 3 -7.41 -2.96 -3.56
C ASN A 3 -6.70 -1.66 -3.13
N PHE A 4 -6.87 -0.58 -3.92
CA PHE A 4 -6.47 0.77 -3.54
C PHE A 4 -7.22 1.30 -2.30
N ASN A 5 -8.53 1.07 -2.20
CA ASN A 5 -9.30 1.51 -1.02
C ASN A 5 -8.82 0.78 0.25
N LYS A 6 -8.53 -0.53 0.14
CA LYS A 6 -7.94 -1.30 1.25
C LYS A 6 -6.62 -0.69 1.70
N LEU A 7 -5.75 -0.29 0.77
CA LEU A 7 -4.48 0.37 1.09
C LEU A 7 -4.71 1.69 1.84
N LYS A 8 -5.66 2.50 1.40
CA LYS A 8 -5.99 3.76 2.06
C LYS A 8 -6.47 3.53 3.49
N ASP A 9 -7.42 2.61 3.69
CA ASP A 9 -7.95 2.27 5.02
C ASP A 9 -6.82 1.79 5.95
N LEU A 10 -5.93 0.93 5.47
CA LEU A 10 -4.76 0.47 6.24
C LEU A 10 -3.84 1.63 6.63
N TYR A 11 -3.62 2.61 5.76
CA TYR A 11 -2.82 3.78 6.07
C TYR A 11 -3.46 4.68 7.14
N GLU A 12 -4.79 4.83 7.12
CA GLU A 12 -5.57 5.52 8.15
C GLU A 12 -5.51 4.77 9.49
N ASP A 13 -5.48 3.44 9.47
CA ASP A 13 -5.30 2.57 10.64
C ASP A 13 -3.84 2.55 11.19
N GLY A 14 -2.93 3.29 10.57
CA GLY A 14 -1.54 3.42 11.02
C GLY A 14 -0.55 2.42 10.42
N TYR A 15 -0.97 1.59 9.46
CA TYR A 15 -0.03 0.78 8.70
C TYR A 15 0.85 1.66 7.81
N ARG A 16 2.09 1.23 7.61
CA ARG A 16 3.05 1.87 6.72
C ARG A 16 3.66 0.82 5.81
N CYS A 17 3.81 1.17 4.53
CA CYS A 17 4.52 0.34 3.57
C CYS A 17 6.00 0.22 4.00
N ILE A 18 6.46 -1.02 4.14
CA ILE A 18 7.85 -1.34 4.49
C ILE A 18 8.64 -1.89 3.31
N TYR A 19 7.93 -2.48 2.33
CA TYR A 19 8.52 -3.06 1.14
C TYR A 19 7.44 -3.19 0.06
N HIS A 20 7.83 -3.06 -1.20
CA HIS A 20 6.97 -3.40 -2.32
C HIS A 20 7.78 -4.11 -3.39
N ASP A 21 7.16 -5.10 -4.02
CA ASP A 21 7.74 -5.88 -5.11
C ASP A 21 6.84 -5.83 -6.35
N CYS A 22 7.41 -6.08 -7.52
CA CYS A 22 6.68 -6.15 -8.78
C CYS A 22 7.18 -7.35 -9.60
N VAL A 23 6.30 -8.34 -9.77
CA VAL A 23 6.59 -9.56 -10.53
C VAL A 23 5.45 -9.80 -11.51
N ASP A 24 5.76 -9.93 -12.80
CA ASP A 24 4.79 -10.23 -13.86
C ASP A 24 3.54 -9.32 -13.86
N ASN A 25 3.74 -8.00 -13.72
CA ASN A 25 2.69 -6.97 -13.59
C ASN A 25 1.78 -7.11 -12.35
N ASN A 26 2.16 -7.94 -11.37
CA ASN A 26 1.54 -7.97 -10.05
C ASN A 26 2.43 -7.24 -9.06
N TYR A 27 1.87 -6.22 -8.43
CA TYR A 27 2.52 -5.40 -7.41
C TYR A 27 2.15 -5.93 -6.04
N THR A 28 3.12 -6.40 -5.28
CA THR A 28 2.90 -6.87 -3.92
C THR A 28 3.40 -5.82 -2.94
N ILE A 29 2.52 -5.32 -2.09
CA ILE A 29 2.82 -4.27 -1.11
C ILE A 29 2.76 -4.88 0.29
N TYR A 30 3.86 -4.75 1.02
CA TYR A 30 4.00 -5.24 2.37
C TYR A 30 3.89 -4.08 3.35
N LEU A 31 2.93 -4.19 4.26
CA LEU A 31 2.57 -3.16 5.22
C LEU A 31 2.81 -3.66 6.64
N LYS A 32 3.31 -2.78 7.49
CA LYS A 32 3.46 -3.04 8.93
C LYS A 32 2.85 -1.92 9.73
N ASN A 33 2.08 -2.29 10.74
CA ASN A 33 1.64 -1.39 11.79
C ASN A 33 2.63 -1.54 12.96
N PHE A 34 3.30 -0.45 13.32
CA PHE A 34 4.33 -0.49 14.36
C PHE A 34 3.75 -0.37 15.77
N ASP A 35 2.52 0.12 15.91
CA ASP A 35 1.84 0.25 17.20
C ASP A 35 1.21 -1.07 17.65
N SER A 36 0.64 -1.84 16.71
CA SER A 36 0.03 -3.15 16.98
C SER A 36 0.91 -4.34 16.60
N GLU A 37 2.10 -4.10 16.03
CA GLU A 37 3.03 -5.10 15.49
C GLU A 37 2.46 -5.99 14.36
N ASN A 38 1.25 -5.69 13.87
CA ASN A 38 0.60 -6.42 12.80
C ASN A 38 1.23 -6.16 11.43
N SER A 39 1.09 -7.13 10.52
CA SER A 39 1.58 -7.03 9.14
C SER A 39 0.50 -7.46 8.16
N GLU A 40 0.37 -6.73 7.07
CA GLU A 40 -0.63 -6.95 6.02
C GLU A 40 0.05 -6.97 4.65
N VAL A 41 -0.50 -7.74 3.72
CA VAL A 41 -0.03 -7.82 2.33
C VAL A 41 -1.19 -7.48 1.41
N VAL A 42 -0.93 -6.59 0.46
CA VAL A 42 -1.90 -6.21 -0.57
C VAL A 42 -1.27 -6.42 -1.93
N GLU A 43 -1.95 -7.19 -2.77
CA GLU A 43 -1.56 -7.43 -4.16
C GLU A 43 -2.42 -6.55 -5.09
N LEU A 44 -1.77 -5.82 -5.98
CA LEU A 44 -2.41 -5.06 -7.04
C LEU A 44 -2.04 -5.70 -8.38
N SER A 45 -3.03 -6.14 -9.14
CA SER A 45 -2.82 -6.63 -10.51
C SER A 45 -3.02 -5.53 -11.56
N ASP A 46 -3.39 -4.32 -11.12
CA ASP A 46 -3.67 -3.17 -11.97
C ASP A 46 -2.59 -2.10 -11.79
N SER A 47 -1.91 -1.76 -12.90
CA SER A 47 -0.88 -0.72 -12.93
C SER A 47 -1.40 0.68 -12.60
N GLU A 48 -2.68 0.96 -12.88
CA GLU A 48 -3.30 2.25 -12.56
C GLU A 48 -3.53 2.36 -11.05
N GLU A 49 -4.02 1.30 -10.39
CA GLU A 49 -4.14 1.26 -8.92
C GLU A 49 -2.78 1.43 -8.23
N PHE A 50 -1.73 0.80 -8.77
CA PHE A 50 -0.37 0.97 -8.25
C PHE A 50 0.13 2.41 -8.41
N THR A 51 -0.13 3.04 -9.56
CA THR A 51 0.25 4.45 -9.79
C THR A 51 -0.49 5.39 -8.84
N GLN A 52 -1.79 5.16 -8.60
CA GLN A 52 -2.57 5.92 -7.61
C GLN A 52 -2.00 5.74 -6.20
N PHE A 53 -1.60 4.52 -5.84
CA PHE A 53 -0.95 4.24 -4.56
C PHE A 53 0.40 4.96 -4.41
N GLN A 54 1.25 4.95 -5.45
CA GLN A 54 2.53 5.66 -5.42
C GLN A 54 2.33 7.18 -5.25
N ASN A 55 1.36 7.76 -5.95
CA ASN A 55 1.03 9.18 -5.81
C ASN A 55 0.55 9.49 -4.39
N TYR A 56 -0.37 8.70 -3.85
CA TYR A 56 -0.85 8.84 -2.47
C TYR A 56 0.29 8.79 -1.44
N MET A 57 1.23 7.85 -1.59
CA MET A 57 2.41 7.77 -0.71
C MET A 57 3.33 9.00 -0.83
N ASN A 58 3.49 9.54 -2.03
CA ASN A 58 4.33 10.74 -2.25
C ASN A 58 3.69 11.98 -1.61
N ASP A 59 2.38 12.16 -1.74
CA ASP A 59 1.65 13.27 -1.12
C ASP A 59 1.75 13.22 0.41
N LEU A 60 1.65 12.03 1.00
CA LEU A 60 1.82 11.83 2.45
C LEU A 60 3.23 12.17 2.95
N LYS A 61 4.27 11.99 2.14
CA LYS A 61 5.66 12.32 2.51
C LYS A 61 5.96 13.82 2.46
N MET A 62 5.14 14.58 1.73
CA MET A 62 5.30 16.03 1.58
C MET A 62 4.45 16.82 2.60
N SER A 63 3.67 16.14 3.45
CA SER A 63 2.89 16.72 4.56
C SER A 63 3.54 16.50 5.92
#